data_AF-A0A7J0D0Y9-F1
#
_entry.id   AF-A0A7J0D0Y9-F1
#
_cell.length_a   1.000
_cell.length_b   1.000
_cell.length_c   1.000
_cell.angle_alpha   90.00
_cell.angle_beta   90.00
_cell.angle_gamma   90.00
#
_symmetry.space_group_name_H-M   'P 1'
#
loop_
_entity.id
_entity.type
_entity.pdbx_description
1 polymer ?
#
loop_
_entity_poly.entity_id
_entity_poly.type
_entity_poly.pdbx_seq_one_letter_code
_entity_poly.pdbx_strand_id
1 'polypeptide(L)'
;MNEAMRHHRPEASPPPSPLLSTGGTGVEETAHSVDVSGARLHYWTAGGADRPAVALTHGAGADHRMFDPQIPALVGAGYRTLRWDVRYHGASASGTGRFRTGYAARDLGRCWTRPTCAGPWSCWGSRWAATSPRSTCAGGPRRSPRSW
;
A
#
# COMPACT_ATOMS: atom_id res chain seq x y z
N MET A 1 12.37 -15.80 -57.50
CA MET A 1 11.02 -15.26 -57.30
C MET A 1 10.73 -15.37 -55.81
N ASN A 2 10.81 -14.24 -55.10
CA ASN A 2 10.57 -14.12 -53.66
C ASN A 2 9.05 -14.18 -53.39
N GLU A 3 8.59 -14.75 -52.27
CA GLU A 3 7.86 -14.02 -51.21
C GLU A 3 7.36 -14.99 -50.10
N ALA A 4 7.43 -14.51 -48.87
CA ALA A 4 7.47 -15.26 -47.63
C ALA A 4 6.09 -15.63 -47.05
N MET A 5 6.09 -16.70 -46.26
CA MET A 5 5.04 -17.12 -45.34
C MET A 5 4.57 -15.95 -44.47
N ARG A 6 3.35 -15.48 -44.70
CA ARG A 6 2.67 -14.55 -43.79
C ARG A 6 2.13 -15.36 -42.61
N HIS A 7 2.81 -15.29 -41.47
CA HIS A 7 2.31 -15.76 -40.19
C HIS A 7 1.05 -14.97 -39.81
N HIS A 8 -0.12 -15.62 -39.87
CA HIS A 8 -1.36 -15.05 -39.37
C HIS A 8 -1.36 -15.14 -37.85
N ARG A 9 -1.08 -14.03 -37.17
CA ARG A 9 -1.18 -13.90 -35.71
C ARG A 9 -2.68 -13.85 -35.36
N PRO A 10 -3.19 -14.71 -34.46
CA PRO A 10 -4.56 -14.59 -34.00
C PRO A 10 -4.72 -13.26 -33.24
N GLU A 11 -5.70 -12.47 -33.66
CA GLU A 11 -6.10 -11.26 -32.93
C GLU A 11 -6.65 -11.68 -31.57
N ALA A 12 -6.11 -11.10 -30.49
CA ALA A 12 -6.61 -11.35 -29.15
C ALA A 12 -8.02 -10.75 -29.02
N SER A 13 -8.97 -11.54 -28.54
CA SER A 13 -10.33 -11.08 -28.25
C SER A 13 -10.30 -9.83 -27.35
N PRO A 14 -11.10 -8.79 -27.65
CA PRO A 14 -11.12 -7.59 -26.81
C PRO A 14 -11.60 -7.93 -25.40
N PRO A 15 -11.11 -7.23 -24.36
CA PRO A 15 -11.55 -7.45 -23.00
C PRO A 15 -13.06 -7.19 -22.88
N PRO A 16 -13.82 -7.97 -22.08
CA PRO A 16 -15.24 -7.74 -21.90
C PRO A 16 -15.47 -6.33 -21.33
N SER A 17 -16.38 -5.58 -21.97
CA SER A 17 -16.86 -4.28 -21.46
C SER A 17 -17.35 -4.45 -20.02
N PRO A 18 -17.11 -3.48 -19.11
CA PRO A 18 -17.60 -3.58 -17.76
C PRO A 18 -19.13 -3.50 -17.76
N LEU A 19 -19.76 -4.64 -17.53
CA LEU A 19 -21.16 -4.68 -17.13
C LEU A 19 -21.25 -3.96 -15.79
N LEU A 20 -21.88 -2.80 -15.84
CA LEU A 20 -22.23 -1.98 -14.68
C LEU A 20 -23.05 -2.84 -13.71
N SER A 21 -22.48 -3.17 -12.56
CA SER A 21 -23.20 -3.86 -11.49
C SER A 21 -23.54 -2.84 -10.40
N THR A 22 -24.81 -2.43 -10.43
CA THR A 22 -25.43 -1.59 -9.40
C THR A 22 -25.66 -2.43 -8.15
N GLY A 23 -24.88 -2.15 -7.10
CA GLY A 23 -25.05 -2.66 -5.75
C GLY A 23 -24.41 -1.69 -4.76
N GLY A 24 -25.07 -0.55 -4.54
CA GLY A 24 -24.55 0.54 -3.71
C GLY A 24 -24.46 0.16 -2.23
N THR A 25 -23.25 -0.13 -1.76
CA THR A 25 -22.61 0.55 -0.62
C THR A 25 -21.13 0.68 -0.98
N GLY A 26 -20.83 1.61 -1.89
CA GLY A 26 -19.45 1.85 -2.31
C GLY A 26 -18.64 2.30 -1.11
N VAL A 27 -17.84 1.40 -0.55
CA VAL A 27 -16.85 1.76 0.46
C VAL A 27 -15.76 2.56 -0.25
N GLU A 28 -15.47 3.76 0.27
CA GLU A 28 -14.37 4.56 -0.24
C GLU A 28 -13.04 3.88 0.10
N GLU A 29 -12.34 3.43 -0.94
CA GLU A 29 -10.99 2.89 -0.83
C GLU A 29 -9.97 3.93 -1.29
N THR A 30 -8.92 4.10 -0.51
CA THR A 30 -7.74 4.88 -0.90
C THR A 30 -6.70 3.93 -1.51
N ALA A 31 -6.29 4.21 -2.74
CA ALA A 31 -5.20 3.50 -3.41
C ALA A 31 -3.83 4.07 -3.03
N HIS A 32 -2.84 3.20 -2.90
CA HIS A 32 -1.47 3.52 -2.51
C HIS A 32 -0.46 2.77 -3.37
N SER A 33 0.78 3.26 -3.40
CA SER A 33 1.90 2.57 -4.02
C SER A 33 3.17 2.75 -3.20
N VAL A 34 3.97 1.69 -3.10
CA VAL A 34 5.26 1.72 -2.38
C VAL A 34 6.32 0.92 -3.13
N ASP A 35 7.51 1.50 -3.26
CA ASP A 35 8.66 0.82 -3.85
C ASP A 35 9.44 0.07 -2.74
N VAL A 36 9.59 -1.25 -2.90
CA VAL A 36 10.21 -2.15 -1.91
C VAL A 36 11.15 -3.12 -2.60
N SER A 37 12.45 -2.99 -2.35
CA SER A 37 13.47 -3.95 -2.78
C SER A 37 13.38 -4.33 -4.28
N GLY A 38 13.15 -3.35 -5.16
CA GLY A 38 13.03 -3.58 -6.61
C GLY A 38 11.65 -4.04 -7.09
N ALA A 39 10.63 -3.96 -6.24
CA ALA A 39 9.23 -4.13 -6.61
C ALA A 39 8.45 -2.83 -6.35
N ARG A 40 7.50 -2.51 -7.22
CA ARG A 40 6.48 -1.49 -7.00
C ARG A 40 5.19 -2.20 -6.59
N LEU A 41 4.77 -2.00 -5.35
CA LEU A 41 3.62 -2.66 -4.77
C LEU A 41 2.42 -1.71 -4.74
N HIS A 42 1.27 -2.20 -5.17
CA HIS A 42 -0.01 -1.50 -5.12
C HIS A 42 -0.91 -2.12 -4.06
N TYR A 43 -1.55 -1.25 -3.26
CA TYR A 43 -2.46 -1.67 -2.21
C TYR A 43 -3.54 -0.63 -1.99
N TRP A 44 -4.66 -1.07 -1.43
CA TRP A 44 -5.85 -0.27 -1.16
C TRP A 44 -6.23 -0.41 0.30
N THR A 45 -6.67 0.70 0.89
CA THR A 45 -7.16 0.72 2.26
C THR A 45 -8.53 1.33 2.34
N ALA A 46 -9.41 0.75 3.16
CA ALA A 46 -10.67 1.37 3.56
C ALA A 46 -10.91 1.22 5.06
N GLY A 47 -11.84 2.02 5.58
CA GLY A 47 -12.13 2.12 7.00
C GLY A 47 -11.18 3.06 7.76
N GLY A 48 -11.54 3.38 9.01
CA GLY A 48 -10.79 4.32 9.84
C GLY A 48 -9.38 3.84 10.18
N ALA A 49 -8.40 4.76 10.16
CA ALA A 49 -7.00 4.44 10.44
C ALA A 49 -6.75 3.90 11.87
N ASP A 50 -7.67 4.20 12.79
CA ASP A 50 -7.73 3.83 14.20
C ASP A 50 -8.43 2.48 14.48
N ARG A 51 -8.97 1.82 13.45
CA ARG A 51 -9.71 0.57 13.57
C ARG A 51 -8.80 -0.67 13.50
N PRO A 52 -9.23 -1.82 14.05
CA PRO A 52 -8.51 -3.08 13.92
C PRO A 52 -8.27 -3.44 12.45
N ALA A 53 -7.04 -3.87 12.16
CA ALA A 53 -6.55 -4.10 10.81
C ALA A 53 -6.84 -5.51 10.30
N VAL A 54 -7.29 -5.63 9.05
CA VAL A 54 -7.39 -6.90 8.31
C VAL A 54 -6.63 -6.76 6.99
N ALA A 55 -5.59 -7.58 6.81
CA ALA A 55 -4.85 -7.67 5.56
C ALA A 55 -5.34 -8.85 4.72
N LEU A 56 -5.69 -8.60 3.46
CA LEU A 56 -6.23 -9.57 2.52
C LEU A 56 -5.18 -9.84 1.44
N THR A 57 -4.68 -11.08 1.40
CA THR A 57 -3.65 -11.51 0.45
C THR A 57 -4.24 -12.53 -0.50
N HIS A 58 -4.21 -12.24 -1.80
CA HIS A 58 -4.75 -13.13 -2.82
C HIS A 58 -3.84 -14.35 -3.07
N GLY A 59 -4.39 -15.39 -3.69
CA GLY A 59 -3.64 -16.55 -4.16
C GLY A 59 -2.92 -16.32 -5.50
N ALA A 60 -2.13 -17.30 -5.93
CA ALA A 60 -1.47 -17.25 -7.23
C ALA A 60 -2.48 -17.12 -8.39
N GLY A 61 -2.17 -16.29 -9.38
CA GLY A 61 -3.04 -16.05 -10.54
C GLY A 61 -4.25 -15.16 -10.29
N ALA A 62 -4.40 -14.61 -9.08
CA ALA A 62 -5.42 -13.63 -8.72
C ALA A 62 -4.81 -12.24 -8.47
N ASP A 63 -5.67 -11.28 -8.15
CA ASP A 63 -5.35 -9.92 -7.76
C ASP A 63 -6.28 -9.45 -6.61
N HIS A 64 -6.12 -8.21 -6.15
CA HIS A 64 -6.90 -7.58 -5.09
C HIS A 64 -8.41 -7.62 -5.31
N ARG A 65 -8.91 -7.71 -6.54
CA ARG A 65 -10.35 -7.71 -6.87
C ARG A 65 -11.05 -8.97 -6.43
N MET A 66 -10.30 -10.06 -6.15
CA MET A 66 -10.83 -11.24 -5.48
C MET A 66 -11.59 -10.91 -4.18
N PHE A 67 -11.24 -9.78 -3.55
CA PHE A 67 -11.83 -9.32 -2.30
C PHE A 67 -12.94 -8.27 -2.44
N ASP A 68 -13.29 -7.83 -3.67
CA ASP A 68 -14.35 -6.83 -3.88
C ASP A 68 -15.63 -7.13 -3.08
N PRO A 69 -16.14 -8.37 -3.03
CA PRO A 69 -17.35 -8.69 -2.27
C PRO A 69 -17.22 -8.56 -0.75
N GLN A 70 -16.01 -8.70 -0.19
CA GLN A 70 -15.78 -8.75 1.26
C GLN A 70 -15.51 -7.36 1.85
N ILE A 71 -15.01 -6.41 1.05
CA ILE A 71 -14.65 -5.07 1.53
C ILE A 71 -15.82 -4.36 2.23
N PRO A 72 -17.05 -4.30 1.67
CA PRO A 72 -18.17 -3.65 2.33
C PRO A 72 -18.52 -4.26 3.68
N ALA A 73 -18.52 -5.58 3.77
CA ALA A 73 -18.85 -6.30 5.01
C ALA A 73 -17.79 -6.08 6.10
N LEU A 74 -16.51 -6.12 5.76
CA LEU A 74 -15.42 -5.90 6.71
C LEU A 74 -15.40 -4.47 7.24
N VAL A 75 -15.55 -3.48 6.36
CA VAL A 75 -15.60 -2.08 6.77
C VAL A 75 -16.87 -1.78 7.58
N GLY A 76 -18.02 -2.33 7.18
CA GLY A 76 -19.27 -2.23 7.94
C GLY A 76 -19.18 -2.85 9.34
N ALA A 77 -18.38 -3.91 9.50
CA ALA A 77 -18.07 -4.52 10.80
C ALA A 77 -17.04 -3.72 11.64
N GLY A 78 -16.57 -2.58 11.13
CA GLY A 78 -15.67 -1.68 11.85
C GLY A 78 -14.18 -2.04 11.73
N TYR A 79 -13.78 -2.83 10.73
CA TYR A 79 -12.38 -3.11 10.43
C TYR A 79 -11.79 -2.09 9.47
N ARG A 80 -10.49 -1.85 9.61
CA ARG A 80 -9.66 -1.25 8.56
C ARG A 80 -9.18 -2.36 7.66
N THR A 81 -9.48 -2.28 6.37
CA THR A 81 -9.00 -3.25 5.39
C THR A 81 -7.71 -2.75 4.74
N LEU A 82 -6.82 -3.70 4.42
CA LEU A 82 -5.77 -3.54 3.44
C LEU A 82 -5.85 -4.73 2.49
N ARG A 83 -6.12 -4.48 1.22
CA ARG A 83 -5.91 -5.46 0.16
C ARG A 83 -4.76 -5.00 -0.71
N TRP A 84 -4.01 -5.94 -1.26
CA TRP A 84 -2.81 -5.61 -2.00
C TRP A 84 -2.58 -6.62 -3.09
N ASP A 85 -1.85 -6.18 -4.11
CA ASP A 85 -1.36 -7.06 -5.15
C ASP A 85 0.03 -7.53 -4.76
N VAL A 86 0.18 -8.85 -4.59
CA VAL A 86 1.48 -9.48 -4.38
C VAL A 86 2.37 -9.16 -5.58
N ARG A 87 3.66 -8.94 -5.36
CA ARG A 87 4.63 -8.72 -6.46
C ARG A 87 4.39 -9.68 -7.63
N TYR A 88 4.52 -9.16 -8.85
CA TYR A 88 4.22 -9.84 -10.13
C TYR A 88 2.74 -10.08 -10.45
N HIS A 89 1.81 -9.60 -9.63
CA HIS A 89 0.37 -9.77 -9.83
C HIS A 89 -0.35 -8.44 -9.89
N GLY A 90 -1.53 -8.43 -10.51
CA GLY A 90 -2.40 -7.26 -10.59
C GLY A 90 -1.66 -6.00 -11.05
N ALA A 91 -1.82 -4.93 -10.27
CA ALA A 91 -1.14 -3.65 -10.50
C ALA A 91 0.31 -3.63 -9.98
N SER A 92 0.73 -4.61 -9.18
CA SER A 92 2.09 -4.68 -8.64
C SER A 92 3.10 -5.21 -9.66
N ALA A 93 4.20 -4.49 -9.83
CA ALA A 93 5.30 -4.86 -10.71
C ALA A 93 6.55 -5.22 -9.93
N SER A 94 7.39 -6.11 -10.47
CA SER A 94 8.71 -6.36 -9.91
C SER A 94 9.71 -6.73 -10.99
N GLY A 95 10.89 -6.11 -10.93
CA GLY A 95 12.06 -6.50 -11.71
C GLY A 95 12.96 -7.50 -10.98
N THR A 96 12.56 -7.99 -9.81
CA THR A 96 13.34 -8.99 -9.07
C THR A 96 13.17 -10.37 -9.72
N GLY A 97 14.03 -11.34 -9.37
CA GLY A 97 14.05 -12.67 -10.00
C GLY A 97 12.82 -13.55 -9.72
N ARG A 98 13.01 -14.82 -9.39
CA ARG A 98 11.87 -15.72 -9.11
C ARG A 98 11.12 -15.29 -7.84
N PHE A 99 9.81 -15.51 -7.83
CA PHE A 99 8.97 -15.31 -6.64
C PHE A 99 9.46 -16.14 -5.45
N ARG A 100 9.42 -15.55 -4.25
CA ARG A 100 9.72 -16.20 -2.98
C ARG A 100 8.73 -15.71 -1.93
N THR A 101 8.17 -16.62 -1.14
CA THR A 101 7.20 -16.31 -0.08
C THR A 101 7.76 -15.34 0.98
N GLY A 102 9.05 -15.46 1.31
CA GLY A 102 9.72 -14.54 2.24
C GLY A 102 9.72 -13.08 1.77
N TYR A 103 9.72 -12.84 0.45
CA TYR A 103 9.55 -11.47 -0.06
C TYR A 103 8.12 -10.96 0.15
N ALA A 104 7.10 -11.79 -0.12
CA ALA A 104 5.71 -11.40 0.07
C ALA A 104 5.41 -11.02 1.53
N ALA A 105 5.95 -11.75 2.51
CA ALA A 105 5.80 -11.41 3.92
C ALA A 105 6.44 -10.05 4.27
N ARG A 106 7.64 -9.77 3.73
CA ARG A 106 8.34 -8.49 3.93
C ARG A 106 7.61 -7.33 3.26
N ASP A 107 7.08 -7.56 2.07
CA ASP A 107 6.31 -6.61 1.27
C ASP A 107 5.04 -6.18 1.98
N LEU A 108 4.27 -7.15 2.49
CA LEU A 108 3.05 -6.87 3.23
C LEU A 108 3.34 -5.97 4.45
N GLY A 109 4.44 -6.22 5.15
CA GLY A 109 4.90 -5.35 6.23
C GLY A 109 5.13 -3.90 5.78
N ARG A 110 5.60 -3.68 4.55
CA ARG A 110 5.84 -2.34 3.98
C ARG A 110 4.57 -1.63 3.51
N CYS A 111 3.58 -2.37 3.02
CA CYS A 111 2.26 -1.79 2.68
C CYS A 111 1.54 -1.25 3.92
N TRP A 112 1.79 -1.85 5.10
CA TRP A 112 1.17 -1.42 6.35
C TRP A 112 1.93 -0.29 7.06
N THR A 113 3.26 -0.24 6.92
CA THR A 113 4.05 0.83 7.54
C THR A 113 3.62 2.16 6.96
N ARG A 114 2.91 2.95 7.77
CA ARG A 114 2.71 4.38 7.50
C ARG A 114 4.08 4.96 7.12
N PRO A 115 4.21 5.75 6.04
CA PRO A 115 5.23 6.79 6.08
C PRO A 115 4.96 7.55 7.38
N THR A 116 5.89 7.41 8.31
CA THR A 116 5.91 8.19 9.54
C THR A 116 5.77 9.64 9.14
N CYS A 117 4.65 10.25 9.52
CA CYS A 117 4.52 11.66 9.87
C CYS A 117 5.48 12.60 9.13
N ALA A 118 5.10 13.09 7.95
CA ALA A 118 5.58 14.39 7.47
C ALA A 118 4.76 15.47 8.20
N GLY A 119 5.01 15.63 9.50
CA GLY A 119 4.33 16.57 10.39
C GLY A 119 4.80 16.34 11.83
N PRO A 120 4.98 17.39 12.64
CA PRO A 120 5.59 17.29 13.96
C PRO A 120 4.81 16.30 14.82
N TRP A 121 5.56 15.43 15.49
CA TRP A 121 5.10 14.18 16.05
C TRP A 121 4.11 14.41 17.21
N SER A 122 2.96 13.75 17.14
CA SER A 122 2.10 13.49 18.29
C SER A 122 2.24 12.02 18.67
N CYS A 123 3.28 11.69 19.43
CA CYS A 123 3.39 10.38 20.10
C CYS A 123 2.36 10.33 21.23
N TRP A 124 1.24 9.63 21.03
CA TRP A 124 0.38 9.18 22.13
C TRP A 124 0.96 7.89 22.71
N GLY A 125 1.84 8.05 23.70
CA GLY A 125 2.27 6.97 24.59
C GLY A 125 1.46 7.03 25.87
N SER A 126 0.84 5.90 26.21
CA SER A 126 0.03 5.68 27.40
C SER A 126 0.75 6.13 28.68
N ARG A 127 0.06 6.92 29.49
CA ARG A 127 0.44 7.36 30.84
C ARG A 127 0.77 6.15 31.73
N TRP A 128 2.04 5.88 31.98
CA TRP A 128 2.55 5.22 33.19
C TRP A 128 3.86 5.92 33.61
N ALA A 129 3.96 6.19 34.91
CA ALA A 129 4.82 7.14 35.62
C ALA A 129 6.30 7.27 35.20
N ALA A 130 6.84 8.50 35.21
CA ALA A 130 7.72 9.01 36.27
C ALA A 130 8.20 10.44 35.97
N THR A 131 8.67 11.09 37.03
CA THR A 131 8.86 12.51 37.30
C THR A 131 10.07 13.16 36.59
N SER A 132 10.01 14.50 36.42
CA SER A 132 11.13 15.47 36.34
C SER A 132 11.74 15.89 34.97
N PRO A 133 12.32 17.12 34.86
CA PRO A 133 11.71 18.19 34.08
C PRO A 133 12.46 18.66 32.82
N ARG A 134 11.69 19.34 31.94
CA ARG A 134 12.04 20.33 30.91
C ARG A 134 13.53 20.46 30.53
N SER A 135 13.89 19.97 29.35
CA SER A 135 14.98 20.52 28.55
C SER A 135 14.40 21.33 27.39
N THR A 136 14.52 22.65 27.50
CA THR A 136 14.22 23.63 26.45
C THR A 136 15.21 23.48 25.30
N CYS A 137 14.73 23.49 24.05
CA CYS A 137 15.59 23.57 22.88
C CYS A 137 16.19 24.99 22.76
N ALA A 138 17.50 25.13 22.85
CA ALA A 138 18.26 26.29 22.37
C ALA A 138 18.99 25.85 21.09
N GLY A 139 18.89 26.51 19.94
CA GLY A 139 19.20 27.93 19.72
C GLY A 139 20.54 27.95 18.94
N GLY A 140 20.47 28.07 17.61
CA GLY A 140 21.64 28.00 16.72
C GLY A 140 22.69 29.09 16.96
N PRO A 141 23.92 28.93 16.44
CA PRO A 141 25.00 29.85 16.73
C PRO A 141 24.82 31.18 15.98
N ARG A 142 24.55 32.26 16.75
CA ARG A 142 24.76 33.64 16.30
C ARG A 142 26.19 34.05 16.59
N ARG A 143 26.89 34.47 15.54
CA ARG A 143 28.19 35.18 15.58
C ARG A 143 28.10 36.40 16.49
N SER A 144 29.12 36.62 17.32
CA SER A 144 29.39 37.92 17.97
C SER A 144 30.58 38.64 17.31
N PRO A 145 30.61 39.98 17.33
CA PRO A 145 31.72 40.78 16.82
C PRO A 145 32.81 41.04 17.87
N ARG A 146 33.97 41.48 17.36
CA ARG A 146 35.25 41.78 18.03
C ARG A 146 35.18 42.85 19.13
N SER A 147 36.05 42.71 20.12
CA SER A 147 36.86 43.70 20.87
C SER A 147 37.31 42.98 22.17
N TRP A 148 38.54 42.96 22.63
CA TRP A 148 39.71 43.84 22.52
C TRP A 148 40.95 43.07 22.08
#